data_AF-A0A963V4S0-F1
#
_entry.id   AF-A0A963V4S0-F1
#
_cell.length_a   1.000
_cell.length_b   1.000
_cell.length_c   1.000
_cell.angle_alpha   90.00
_cell.angle_beta   90.00
_cell.angle_gamma   90.00
#
_symmetry.space_group_name_H-M   'P 1'
#
loop_
_entity.id
_entity.type
_entity.pdbx_description
1 polymer ?
#
loop_
_entity_poly.entity_id
_entity_poly.type
_entity_poly.pdbx_seq_one_letter_code
_entity_poly.pdbx_strand_id
1 'polypeptide(L)' 'MSELAIDRTIDRSHMKVSDEVAIQITGMNKWYGAFHVLRDINMTVNRGERIVICG' A
#
# COMPACT_ATOMS: atom_id res chain seq x y z
N MET A 1 40.69 3.12 -2.10
CA MET A 1 39.63 4.08 -1.71
C MET A 1 38.37 3.59 -2.41
N SER A 2 37.34 3.30 -1.63
CA SER A 2 36.23 2.38 -1.89
C SER A 2 35.41 2.62 -3.17
N GLU A 3 35.48 1.67 -4.11
CA GLU A 3 34.42 1.41 -5.08
C GLU A 3 33.49 0.35 -4.51
N LEU A 4 32.39 0.79 -3.92
CA LEU A 4 31.22 -0.06 -3.68
C LEU A 4 29.98 0.71 -4.13
N ALA A 5 29.91 1.03 -5.43
CA ALA A 5 28.65 1.32 -6.08
C ALA A 5 27.96 -0.03 -6.33
N ILE A 6 27.05 -0.40 -5.44
CA ILE A 6 26.19 -1.57 -5.62
C ILE A 6 25.26 -1.26 -6.81
N ASP A 7 25.59 -1.76 -8.00
CA ASP A 7 24.63 -1.83 -9.10
C ASP A 7 23.61 -2.94 -8.78
N ARG A 8 22.56 -2.56 -8.06
CA ARG A 8 21.44 -3.46 -7.76
C ARG A 8 20.41 -3.28 -8.86
N THR A 9 20.42 -4.18 -9.84
CA THR A 9 19.34 -4.27 -10.82
C THR A 9 18.02 -4.58 -10.10
N ILE A 10 17.05 -3.66 -10.19
CA ILE A 10 15.73 -3.83 -9.57
C ILE A 10 14.81 -4.55 -10.56
N ASP A 11 14.43 -5.79 -10.24
CA ASP A 11 13.39 -6.50 -10.98
C ASP A 11 11.99 -5.95 -10.65
N ARG A 12 11.27 -5.53 -11.69
CA ARG A 12 9.91 -4.97 -11.64
C ARG A 12 8.89 -5.84 -12.38
N SER A 13 9.27 -7.03 -12.85
CA SER A 13 8.41 -7.96 -13.58
C SER A 13 7.10 -8.26 -12.85
N HIS A 14 7.15 -8.29 -11.51
CA HIS A 14 6.01 -8.52 -10.62
C HIS A 14 5.27 -7.24 -10.17
N MET A 15 5.54 -6.07 -10.74
CA MET A 15 4.82 -4.80 -10.48
C MET A 15 3.73 -4.53 -11.52
N LYS A 16 3.05 -5.57 -12.01
CA LYS A 16 1.88 -5.39 -12.88
C LYS A 16 0.62 -5.27 -12.03
N VAL A 17 -0.09 -4.16 -12.20
CA VAL A 17 -1.42 -3.95 -11.62
C VAL A 17 -2.46 -4.43 -12.63
N SER A 18 -3.41 -5.27 -12.20
CA SER A 18 -4.56 -5.67 -13.00
C SER A 18 -5.83 -4.99 -12.49
N ASP A 19 -6.88 -4.92 -13.30
CA ASP A 19 -8.17 -4.32 -12.90
C ASP A 19 -8.99 -5.16 -11.90
N GLU A 20 -8.54 -6.37 -11.56
CA GLU A 20 -9.24 -7.20 -10.58
C GLU A 20 -9.02 -6.67 -9.16
N VAL A 21 -10.11 -6.24 -8.50
CA VAL A 21 -10.11 -5.77 -7.11
C VAL A 21 -9.66 -6.91 -6.18
N ALA A 22 -8.59 -6.66 -5.41
CA ALA A 22 -8.04 -7.61 -4.45
C ALA A 22 -8.49 -7.30 -3.02
N ILE A 23 -8.58 -6.02 -2.65
CA ILE A 23 -9.05 -5.56 -1.33
C ILE A 23 -10.01 -4.39 -1.55
N GLN A 24 -11.15 -4.39 -0.85
CA GLN A 24 -12.10 -3.30 -0.84
C GLN A 24 -12.45 -2.95 0.61
N ILE A 25 -12.23 -1.69 0.98
CA ILE A 25 -12.64 -1.09 2.25
C ILE A 25 -13.75 -0.08 1.93
N THR A 26 -14.87 -0.20 2.63
CA THR A 26 -15.99 0.76 2.53
C THR A 26 -16.42 1.18 3.93
N GLY A 27 -16.53 2.49 4.14
CA GLY A 27 -16.98 3.10 5.40
C GLY A 27 -16.22 2.66 6.64
N MET A 28 -14.90 2.44 6.55
CA MET A 28 -14.12 1.98 7.70
C MET A 28 -14.03 3.07 8.76
N ASN A 29 -14.47 2.71 9.96
CA ASN A 29 -14.34 3.54 11.13
C ASN A 29 -13.62 2.74 12.25
N LYS A 30 -12.69 3.39 12.96
CA LYS A 30 -11.92 2.77 14.04
C LYS A 30 -11.81 3.70 15.23
N TRP A 31 -12.07 3.18 16.42
CA TRP A 31 -11.97 3.90 17.69
C TRP A 31 -10.97 3.26 18.66
N TYR A 32 -10.40 4.09 19.52
CA TYR A 32 -9.73 3.72 20.76
C TYR A 32 -10.49 4.39 21.93
N GLY A 33 -11.37 3.64 22.57
CA GLY A 33 -12.32 4.20 23.54
C GLY A 33 -13.21 5.26 22.88
N ALA A 34 -13.21 6.48 23.44
CA ALA A 34 -13.94 7.61 22.87
C ALA A 34 -13.23 8.26 21.66
N PHE A 35 -11.97 7.93 21.38
CA PHE A 35 -11.20 8.57 20.31
C PHE A 35 -11.42 7.89 18.96
N HIS A 36 -11.96 8.63 17.99
CA HIS A 36 -12.22 8.16 16.62
C HIS A 36 -10.97 8.37 15.73
N VAL A 37 -10.16 7.32 15.56
CA VAL A 37 -8.83 7.36 14.90
C VAL A 37 -8.90 7.23 13.38
N LEU A 38 -9.77 6.38 12.83
CA LEU A 38 -10.02 6.31 11.38
C LEU A 38 -11.48 6.63 11.16
N ARG A 39 -11.79 7.62 10.32
CA ARG A 39 -13.16 8.13 10.11
C ARG A 39 -13.56 7.91 8.67
N ASP A 40 -14.59 7.10 8.47
CA ASP A 40 -15.24 6.84 7.19
C ASP A 40 -14.28 6.62 6.00
N ILE A 41 -13.30 5.74 6.20
CA ILE A 41 -12.27 5.48 5.20
C ILE A 41 -12.80 4.51 4.15
N ASN A 42 -12.67 4.91 2.89
CA ASN A 42 -12.98 4.11 1.71
C ASN A 42 -11.69 3.90 0.90
N MET A 43 -11.36 2.67 0.55
CA MET A 43 -10.13 2.35 -0.19
C MET A 43 -10.33 1.09 -1.04
N THR A 44 -9.80 1.10 -2.26
CA THR A 44 -9.73 -0.07 -3.13
C THR A 44 -8.27 -0.36 -3.41
N VAL A 45 -7.90 -1.64 -3.39
CA VAL A 45 -6.57 -2.12 -3.80
C VAL A 45 -6.76 -3.14 -4.91
N ASN A 46 -6.19 -2.85 -6.06
CA ASN A 46 -6.20 -3.72 -7.21
C ASN A 46 -5.09 -4.77 -7.11
N ARG A 47 -5.25 -5.91 -7.77
CA ARG A 47 -4.25 -6.99 -7.68
C ARG A 47 -2.92 -6.55 -8.28
N GLY A 48 -1.85 -6.78 -7.52
CA GLY A 48 -0.49 -6.35 -7.85
C GLY A 48 -0.19 -4.90 -7.50
N GLU A 49 -1.18 -4.13 -7.05
CA GLU A 49 -1.00 -2.79 -6.53
C GLU A 49 -0.27 -2.82 -5.19
N ARG A 50 0.67 -1.88 -5.00
CA ARG A 50 1.42 -1.72 -3.76
C ARG A 50 1.11 -0.35 -3.18
N ILE A 51 0.36 -0.35 -2.10
CA ILE A 51 0.01 0.87 -1.36
C ILE A 51 0.96 1.01 -0.18
N VAL A 52 1.58 2.18 -0.06
CA VAL A 52 2.36 2.58 1.11
C VAL A 52 1.56 3.61 1.88
N ILE A 53 1.26 3.31 3.14
CA ILE A 53 0.61 4.26 4.05
C ILE A 53 1.72 4.89 4.88
N CYS A 54 1.91 6.19 4.72
CA CYS A 54 2.82 6.99 5.54
C CYS A 54 2.00 7.83 6.52
N GLY A 55 2.44 7.88 7.77
CA GLY A 55 1.83 8.64 8.86
C GLY A 55 2.83 8.88 9.97
#